data_AF-A0A091EBQ6-F1
#
_entry.id   AF-A0A091EBQ6-F1
#
_cell.length_a   1.000
_cell.length_b   1.000
_cell.length_c   1.000
_cell.angle_alpha   90.00
_cell.angle_beta   90.00
_cell.angle_gamma   90.00
#
_symmetry.space_group_name_H-M   'P 1'
#
loop_
_entity.id
_entity.type
_entity.pdbx_description
1 polymer ?
#
loop_
_entity_poly.entity_id
_entity_poly.type
_entity_poly.pdbx_seq_one_letter_code
_entity_poly.pdbx_strand_id
1 'polypeptide(L)'
;MQGCPLGATRASLSLSLLLLLGLWLDRGVRAKELKFVTVVFRHGDRSPIGTFPNDPIRESSWPDGFGQLTQVYIQSTDIDRTLMSALANLAALFPPWGTSIWNPSLLWQPIPVHTVALSEDQLLYLPFKNCPRYQELKSETLKSEEFQKRIQPYKGVHNFTLPSWATKDTMTKLRELSELSLLSLYGIHKQKEKSRLQGGVLINEILNHMKNATQPQKYKKFVMYSAHDTTVSGLQMALDVFNGKLPPYASCHLMELYLEEGEYFVEMFYRNETKHEPHPLTLPGCTHSCPLEKFHELLAPVIPQDWSTECMTTSNHQVLRVILTIAFCLVSGVLMVLLFVLIRHGPCWQRESYRNI
;
A
#
# COMPACT_ATOMS: atom_id res chain seq x y z
N MET A 1 67.22 -24.06 49.57
CA MET A 1 66.29 -23.04 49.06
C MET A 1 65.63 -23.58 47.81
N GLN A 2 64.35 -23.29 47.66
CA GLN A 2 63.37 -23.95 46.78
C GLN A 2 63.67 -23.79 45.28
N GLY A 3 63.26 -24.80 44.50
CA GLY A 3 63.22 -24.77 43.03
C GLY A 3 62.91 -26.13 42.43
N CYS A 4 61.63 -26.47 42.32
CA CYS A 4 61.08 -27.70 41.72
C CYS A 4 61.12 -27.65 40.17
N PRO A 5 61.27 -28.78 39.44
CA PRO A 5 61.35 -28.78 37.98
C PRO A 5 59.95 -28.85 37.36
N LEU A 6 59.66 -28.00 36.38
CA LEU A 6 58.45 -28.12 35.55
C LEU A 6 58.78 -29.00 34.33
N GLY A 7 58.35 -30.26 34.39
CA GLY A 7 58.24 -31.13 33.23
C GLY A 7 57.10 -30.67 32.33
N ALA A 8 57.41 -30.31 31.09
CA ALA A 8 56.41 -30.04 30.07
C ALA A 8 56.04 -31.34 29.35
N THR A 9 54.93 -31.97 29.75
CA THR A 9 54.27 -33.01 28.96
C THR A 9 53.51 -32.34 27.80
N ARG A 10 54.02 -32.50 26.57
CA ARG A 10 53.27 -32.13 25.35
C ARG A 10 52.06 -33.06 25.20
N ALA A 11 50.88 -32.56 25.53
CA ALA A 11 49.63 -33.20 25.16
C ALA A 11 49.46 -33.11 23.63
N SER A 12 49.67 -34.23 22.92
CA SER A 12 49.31 -34.36 21.52
C SER A 12 47.79 -34.50 21.42
N LEU A 13 47.08 -33.39 21.21
CA LEU A 13 45.69 -33.43 20.75
C LEU A 13 45.68 -34.15 19.40
N SER A 14 45.01 -35.30 19.33
CA SER A 14 44.94 -36.09 18.10
C SER A 14 44.28 -35.26 17.00
N LEU A 15 44.84 -35.33 15.79
CA LEU A 15 44.31 -34.66 14.59
C LEU A 15 42.81 -34.96 14.37
N SER A 16 42.35 -36.11 14.86
CA SER A 16 40.96 -36.57 14.89
C SER A 16 40.04 -35.67 15.72
N LEU A 17 40.51 -35.09 16.83
CA LEU A 17 39.71 -34.20 17.68
C LEU A 17 39.58 -32.79 17.06
N LEU A 18 40.60 -32.34 16.33
CA LEU A 18 40.55 -31.10 15.54
C LEU A 18 39.63 -31.21 14.33
N LEU A 19 39.57 -32.38 13.67
CA LEU A 19 38.61 -32.66 12.59
C LEU A 19 37.16 -32.73 13.08
N LEU A 20 36.92 -33.28 14.29
CA LEU A 20 35.59 -33.29 14.90
C LEU A 20 35.12 -31.90 15.34
N LEU A 21 36.03 -31.03 15.81
CA LEU A 21 35.74 -29.62 16.09
C LEU A 21 35.52 -28.80 14.79
N GLY A 22 36.23 -29.14 13.71
CA GLY A 22 36.03 -28.51 12.39
C GLY A 22 34.69 -28.86 11.74
N LEU A 23 34.15 -30.06 12.00
CA LEU A 23 32.83 -30.49 11.51
C LEU A 23 31.65 -29.95 12.33
N TRP A 24 31.90 -29.38 13.51
CA TRP A 24 30.86 -28.74 14.34
C TRP A 24 30.75 -27.21 14.11
N LEU A 25 31.71 -26.61 13.41
CA LEU A 25 31.75 -25.17 13.13
C LEU A 25 31.21 -24.77 11.75
N ASP A 26 30.75 -25.73 10.94
CA ASP A 26 30.09 -25.47 9.65
C ASP A 26 28.56 -25.69 9.71
N ARG A 27 27.92 -25.22 10.80
CA ARG A 27 26.58 -24.65 10.61
C ARG A 27 26.79 -23.34 9.87
N GLY A 28 26.96 -23.43 8.56
CA GLY A 28 26.99 -22.27 7.68
C GLY A 28 25.81 -21.39 8.07
N VAL A 29 26.11 -20.21 8.59
CA VAL A 29 25.14 -19.13 8.70
C VAL A 29 24.65 -18.93 7.27
N ARG A 30 23.48 -19.49 6.96
CA ARG A 30 22.93 -19.42 5.61
C ARG A 30 22.63 -17.95 5.36
N ALA A 31 23.32 -17.36 4.39
CA ALA A 31 23.27 -15.93 4.18
C ALA A 31 21.85 -15.51 3.78
N LYS A 32 21.31 -14.53 4.50
CA LYS A 32 20.09 -13.81 4.13
C LYS A 32 20.32 -13.10 2.79
N GLU A 33 19.56 -13.49 1.76
CA GLU A 33 19.75 -13.02 0.39
C GLU A 33 18.59 -12.11 -0.04
N LEU A 34 18.88 -10.90 -0.49
CA LEU A 34 17.87 -9.99 -1.04
C LEU A 34 17.42 -10.45 -2.42
N LYS A 35 16.13 -10.73 -2.59
CA LYS A 35 15.53 -11.23 -3.83
C LYS A 35 14.80 -10.15 -4.62
N PHE A 36 14.07 -9.26 -3.95
CA PHE A 36 13.25 -8.25 -4.59
C PHE A 36 13.10 -7.00 -3.73
N VAL A 37 13.00 -5.84 -4.36
CA VAL A 37 12.77 -4.55 -3.68
C VAL A 37 11.66 -3.79 -4.38
N THR A 38 10.74 -3.24 -3.59
CA THR A 38 9.82 -2.20 -4.03
C THR A 38 10.10 -0.90 -3.29
N VAL A 39 10.10 0.21 -4.03
CA VAL A 39 10.25 1.57 -3.52
C VAL A 39 9.02 2.40 -3.90
N VAL A 40 8.33 2.97 -2.91
CA VAL A 40 7.26 3.95 -3.13
C VAL A 40 7.70 5.28 -2.52
N PHE A 41 7.85 6.32 -3.35
CA PHE A 41 8.40 7.60 -2.87
C PHE A 41 7.59 8.82 -3.33
N ARG A 42 7.60 9.85 -2.48
CA ARG A 42 7.05 11.18 -2.78
C ARG A 42 8.04 11.93 -3.67
N HIS A 43 7.55 12.67 -4.67
CA HIS A 43 8.37 13.59 -5.44
C HIS A 43 9.21 14.57 -4.58
N GLY A 44 10.27 15.12 -5.18
CA GLY A 44 11.10 16.17 -4.59
C GLY A 44 10.43 17.56 -4.58
N ASP A 45 11.14 18.55 -4.02
CA ASP A 45 10.76 19.98 -4.07
C ASP A 45 10.97 20.56 -5.48
N ARG A 46 10.13 21.51 -5.95
CA ARG A 46 10.27 22.06 -7.32
C ARG A 46 9.45 23.33 -7.67
N SER A 47 9.89 24.01 -8.73
CA SER A 47 9.16 24.93 -9.64
C SER A 47 9.21 24.36 -11.11
N PRO A 48 8.39 24.82 -12.09
CA PRO A 48 8.15 24.08 -13.36
C PRO A 48 9.19 24.40 -14.45
N ILE A 49 9.35 23.53 -15.48
CA ILE A 49 9.65 23.79 -16.92
C ILE A 49 9.73 22.42 -17.66
N GLY A 50 9.06 22.26 -18.83
CA GLY A 50 8.94 21.01 -19.61
C GLY A 50 10.17 20.61 -20.45
N THR A 51 10.02 19.65 -21.40
CA THR A 51 11.05 19.20 -22.38
C THR A 51 10.46 18.43 -23.59
N PHE A 52 11.29 18.11 -24.61
CA PHE A 52 11.05 18.25 -26.06
C PHE A 52 10.83 16.95 -26.91
N PRO A 53 10.37 17.06 -28.18
CA PRO A 53 9.69 15.97 -28.93
C PRO A 53 10.55 14.99 -29.75
N ASN A 54 11.88 15.11 -29.82
CA ASN A 54 12.69 14.34 -30.78
C ASN A 54 13.88 13.63 -30.11
N ASP A 55 13.69 12.36 -29.73
CA ASP A 55 14.71 11.48 -29.17
C ASP A 55 15.38 10.62 -30.29
N PRO A 56 16.72 10.64 -30.44
CA PRO A 56 17.46 9.87 -31.45
C PRO A 56 17.77 8.41 -31.07
N ILE A 57 17.35 7.90 -29.91
CA ILE A 57 17.76 6.57 -29.40
C ILE A 57 16.91 5.44 -30.01
N ARG A 58 17.58 4.52 -30.73
CA ARG A 58 16.97 3.39 -31.47
C ARG A 58 17.16 2.05 -30.73
N GLU A 59 16.43 1.03 -31.18
CA GLU A 59 16.33 -0.30 -30.57
C GLU A 59 17.68 -0.97 -30.29
N SER A 60 18.63 -0.79 -31.20
CA SER A 60 19.96 -1.38 -31.15
C SER A 60 20.84 -0.90 -29.99
N SER A 61 20.43 0.17 -29.30
CA SER A 61 21.16 0.72 -28.15
C SER A 61 20.80 0.06 -26.83
N TRP A 62 19.83 -0.87 -26.81
CA TRP A 62 19.37 -1.57 -25.61
C TRP A 62 19.95 -2.98 -25.57
N PRO A 63 20.63 -3.42 -24.48
CA PRO A 63 21.21 -4.77 -24.36
C PRO A 63 20.18 -5.89 -24.54
N ASP A 64 18.92 -5.60 -24.23
CA ASP A 64 17.81 -6.51 -24.41
C ASP A 64 16.90 -6.12 -25.62
N GLY A 65 17.14 -5.04 -26.35
CA GLY A 65 16.24 -4.56 -27.43
C GLY A 65 14.97 -3.86 -26.91
N PHE A 66 14.04 -3.46 -27.81
CA PHE A 66 12.79 -2.83 -27.41
C PHE A 66 11.82 -3.87 -26.86
N GLY A 67 11.06 -3.51 -25.82
CA GLY A 67 10.00 -4.36 -25.27
C GLY A 67 10.47 -5.54 -24.41
N GLN A 68 11.77 -5.65 -24.07
CA GLN A 68 12.25 -6.70 -23.17
C GLN A 68 12.22 -6.30 -21.69
N LEU A 69 11.95 -7.28 -20.83
CA LEU A 69 11.96 -7.14 -19.38
C LEU A 69 13.40 -6.87 -18.89
N THR A 70 13.75 -5.59 -18.72
CA THR A 70 14.83 -5.18 -17.81
C THR A 70 14.54 -5.72 -16.40
N GLN A 71 15.55 -5.93 -15.55
CA GLN A 71 15.33 -6.37 -14.15
C GLN A 71 14.68 -5.28 -13.27
N VAL A 72 14.40 -4.12 -13.85
CA VAL A 72 13.93 -2.89 -13.19
C VAL A 72 12.60 -2.51 -13.84
N TYR A 73 11.63 -2.06 -13.05
CA TYR A 73 10.39 -1.47 -13.57
C TYR A 73 10.10 -0.18 -12.81
N ILE A 74 9.72 0.87 -13.55
CA ILE A 74 9.45 2.18 -12.97
C ILE A 74 8.09 2.65 -13.46
N GLN A 75 7.23 2.98 -12.52
CA GLN A 75 5.96 3.62 -12.80
C GLN A 75 5.83 4.91 -12.00
N SER A 76 5.23 5.92 -12.62
CA SER A 76 4.95 7.20 -11.99
C SER A 76 3.51 7.62 -12.28
N THR A 77 2.92 8.42 -11.41
CA THR A 77 1.69 9.15 -11.76
C THR A 77 2.00 10.16 -12.88
N ASP A 78 1.03 10.41 -13.75
CA ASP A 78 1.16 11.30 -14.93
C ASP A 78 1.13 12.78 -14.54
N ILE A 79 2.16 13.18 -13.78
CA ILE A 79 2.40 14.53 -13.31
C ILE A 79 3.90 14.81 -13.44
N ASP A 80 4.27 15.93 -14.03
CA ASP A 80 5.67 16.32 -14.26
C ASP A 80 6.58 16.11 -13.05
N ARG A 81 6.09 16.46 -11.85
CA ARG A 81 6.88 16.38 -10.61
C ARG A 81 7.29 14.97 -10.24
N THR A 82 6.42 14.00 -10.48
CA THR A 82 6.67 12.59 -10.18
C THR A 82 7.52 11.98 -11.28
N LEU A 83 7.20 12.26 -12.55
CA LEU A 83 8.01 11.83 -13.70
C LEU A 83 9.46 12.34 -13.62
N MET A 84 9.66 13.64 -13.41
CA MET A 84 10.99 14.25 -13.29
C MET A 84 11.73 13.74 -12.05
N SER A 85 11.02 13.49 -10.94
CA SER A 85 11.65 12.91 -9.74
C SER A 85 12.11 11.48 -9.99
N ALA A 86 11.33 10.67 -10.71
CA ALA A 86 11.74 9.33 -11.13
C ALA A 86 12.99 9.38 -12.02
N LEU A 87 12.99 10.22 -13.06
CA LEU A 87 14.13 10.38 -13.97
C LEU A 87 15.40 10.87 -13.25
N ALA A 88 15.27 11.84 -12.34
CA ALA A 88 16.40 12.34 -11.55
C ALA A 88 16.95 11.27 -10.60
N ASN A 89 16.08 10.47 -9.97
CA ASN A 89 16.48 9.34 -9.14
C ASN A 89 17.24 8.29 -9.98
N LEU A 90 16.71 7.92 -11.14
CA LEU A 90 17.32 6.96 -12.05
C LEU A 90 18.67 7.40 -12.60
N ALA A 91 18.85 8.69 -12.88
CA ALA A 91 20.13 9.24 -13.29
C ALA A 91 21.24 9.02 -12.26
N ALA A 92 20.90 9.04 -10.96
CA ALA A 92 21.83 8.76 -9.87
C ALA A 92 21.96 7.27 -9.55
N LEU A 93 20.85 6.51 -9.66
CA LEU A 93 20.82 5.08 -9.34
C LEU A 93 21.52 4.23 -10.41
N PHE A 94 21.45 4.65 -11.68
CA PHE A 94 22.00 3.92 -12.82
C PHE A 94 22.85 4.84 -13.71
N PRO A 95 23.99 5.36 -13.21
CA PRO A 95 24.95 6.02 -14.07
C PRO A 95 25.49 5.02 -15.12
N PRO A 96 25.66 5.43 -16.39
CA PRO A 96 26.21 4.54 -17.40
C PRO A 96 27.68 4.21 -17.10
N TRP A 97 28.08 2.96 -17.35
CA TRP A 97 29.45 2.49 -17.17
C TRP A 97 29.85 1.57 -18.33
N GLY A 98 31.15 1.55 -18.66
CA GLY A 98 31.67 0.70 -19.73
C GLY A 98 30.94 0.90 -21.05
N THR A 99 30.38 -0.18 -21.60
CA THR A 99 29.64 -0.19 -22.87
C THR A 99 28.30 0.54 -22.82
N SER A 100 27.76 0.83 -21.64
CA SER A 100 26.50 1.59 -21.49
C SER A 100 26.70 3.10 -21.65
N ILE A 101 27.95 3.59 -21.73
CA ILE A 101 28.25 5.00 -22.00
C ILE A 101 28.06 5.25 -23.50
N TRP A 102 26.85 5.68 -23.88
CA TRP A 102 26.54 6.05 -25.26
C TRP A 102 27.06 7.46 -25.62
N ASN A 103 27.29 8.33 -24.63
CA ASN A 103 27.83 9.68 -24.79
C ASN A 103 28.92 9.99 -23.74
N PRO A 104 30.20 10.07 -24.12
CA PRO A 104 31.28 10.34 -23.16
C PRO A 104 31.22 11.70 -22.46
N SER A 105 30.53 12.68 -23.04
CA SER A 105 30.35 14.02 -22.44
C SER A 105 29.11 14.13 -21.55
N LEU A 106 28.24 13.12 -21.57
CA LEU A 106 27.00 13.09 -20.78
C LEU A 106 26.83 11.70 -20.15
N LEU A 107 27.25 11.57 -18.88
CA LEU A 107 27.15 10.32 -18.11
C LEU A 107 25.73 10.08 -17.60
N TRP A 108 24.79 9.97 -18.54
CA TRP A 108 23.38 9.66 -18.32
C TRP A 108 22.91 8.65 -19.36
N GLN A 109 21.97 7.79 -19.01
CA GLN A 109 21.32 6.86 -19.94
C GLN A 109 19.80 6.97 -19.85
N PRO A 110 19.07 6.81 -20.95
CA PRO A 110 17.61 6.76 -20.92
C PRO A 110 17.17 5.51 -20.14
N ILE A 111 16.22 5.69 -19.22
CA ILE A 111 15.55 4.58 -18.54
C ILE A 111 14.04 4.85 -18.62
N PRO A 112 13.24 3.92 -19.15
CA PRO A 112 11.81 4.16 -19.33
C PRO A 112 11.11 4.34 -17.99
N VAL A 113 10.28 5.38 -17.91
CA VAL A 113 9.36 5.64 -16.79
C VAL A 113 7.95 5.50 -17.34
N HIS A 114 7.24 4.47 -16.90
CA HIS A 114 5.88 4.20 -17.33
C HIS A 114 4.89 5.07 -16.57
N THR A 115 3.78 5.42 -17.22
CA THR A 115 2.72 6.19 -16.59
C THR A 115 1.36 5.85 -17.19
N VAL A 116 0.30 6.23 -16.50
CA VAL A 116 -1.10 6.10 -16.90
C VAL A 116 -1.76 7.44 -16.66
N ALA A 117 -2.65 7.86 -17.56
CA ALA A 117 -3.38 9.12 -17.42
C ALA A 117 -4.08 9.20 -16.06
N LEU A 118 -4.06 10.38 -15.42
CA LEU A 118 -4.54 10.53 -14.04
C LEU A 118 -6.00 10.12 -13.80
N SER A 119 -6.86 10.23 -14.81
CA SER A 119 -8.26 9.79 -14.73
C SER A 119 -8.42 8.26 -14.69
N GLU A 120 -7.40 7.54 -15.16
CA GLU A 120 -7.36 6.09 -15.31
C GLU A 120 -6.38 5.42 -14.32
N ASP A 121 -5.61 6.21 -13.57
CA ASP A 121 -4.69 5.70 -12.56
C ASP A 121 -5.46 5.09 -11.38
N GLN A 122 -5.44 3.76 -11.33
CA GLN A 122 -6.07 2.94 -10.31
C GLN A 122 -5.04 2.35 -9.32
N LEU A 123 -3.83 2.90 -9.24
CA LEU A 123 -2.75 2.34 -8.41
C LEU A 123 -2.03 3.36 -7.53
N LEU A 124 -1.55 4.46 -8.11
CA LEU A 124 -0.63 5.39 -7.45
C LEU A 124 -1.26 6.75 -7.14
N TYR A 125 -2.29 7.16 -7.89
CA TYR A 125 -2.94 8.46 -7.72
C TYR A 125 -3.99 8.44 -6.59
N LEU A 126 -3.52 8.22 -5.36
CA LEU A 126 -4.36 8.19 -4.16
C LEU A 126 -4.64 9.61 -3.61
N PRO A 127 -5.80 9.83 -2.97
CA PRO A 127 -6.89 8.88 -2.82
C PRO A 127 -7.74 8.76 -4.10
N PHE A 128 -8.18 7.55 -4.43
CA PHE A 128 -9.10 7.29 -5.55
C PHE A 128 -10.43 8.02 -5.32
N LYS A 129 -10.80 8.88 -6.27
CA LYS A 129 -12.00 9.74 -6.15
C LYS A 129 -13.25 9.06 -6.72
N ASN A 130 -13.08 8.19 -7.71
CA ASN A 130 -14.10 7.42 -8.41
C ASN A 130 -14.61 6.21 -7.59
N CYS A 131 -14.80 6.37 -6.29
CA CYS A 131 -15.32 5.32 -5.40
C CYS A 131 -16.43 5.89 -4.50
N PRO A 132 -17.71 5.68 -4.86
CA PRO A 132 -18.84 6.20 -4.10
C PRO A 132 -18.83 5.81 -2.62
N ARG A 133 -18.55 4.54 -2.29
CA ARG A 133 -18.45 4.07 -0.91
C ARG A 133 -17.38 4.81 -0.11
N TYR A 134 -16.23 5.10 -0.72
CA TYR A 134 -15.20 5.88 -0.06
C TYR A 134 -15.63 7.34 0.22
N GLN A 135 -16.42 7.96 -0.65
CA GLN A 135 -16.98 9.29 -0.37
C GLN A 135 -17.99 9.28 0.78
N GLU A 136 -18.75 8.19 0.95
CA GLU A 136 -19.61 7.99 2.13
C GLU A 136 -18.76 7.87 3.40
N LEU A 137 -17.71 7.05 3.39
CA LEU A 137 -16.80 6.88 4.53
C LEU A 137 -16.15 8.20 4.96
N LYS A 138 -15.76 9.04 3.99
CA LYS A 138 -15.29 10.41 4.29
C LYS A 138 -16.37 11.24 4.97
N SER A 139 -17.60 11.20 4.47
CA SER A 139 -18.74 11.91 5.05
C SER A 139 -19.09 11.42 6.46
N GLU A 140 -19.04 10.10 6.69
CA GLU A 140 -19.19 9.47 8.01
C GLU A 140 -18.07 9.92 8.96
N THR A 141 -16.83 9.99 8.47
CA THR A 141 -15.66 10.42 9.27
C THR A 141 -15.81 11.85 9.77
N LEU A 142 -16.24 12.77 8.89
CA LEU A 142 -16.47 14.17 9.27
C LEU A 142 -17.52 14.31 10.38
N LYS A 143 -18.46 13.36 10.48
CA LYS A 143 -19.50 13.33 11.51
C LYS A 143 -19.10 12.55 12.77
N SER A 144 -18.00 11.78 12.72
CA SER A 144 -17.61 10.90 13.83
C SER A 144 -17.16 11.70 15.05
N GLU A 145 -17.48 11.20 16.24
CA GLU A 145 -17.11 11.85 17.51
C GLU A 145 -15.60 12.03 17.65
N GLU A 146 -14.82 11.01 17.24
CA GLU A 146 -13.36 11.04 17.30
C GLU A 146 -12.79 12.15 16.40
N PHE A 147 -13.27 12.30 15.17
CA PHE A 147 -12.86 13.39 14.30
C PHE A 147 -13.28 14.74 14.86
N GLN A 148 -14.53 14.85 15.32
CA GLN A 148 -15.05 16.09 15.90
C GLN A 148 -14.23 16.53 17.11
N LYS A 149 -13.79 15.60 17.97
CA LYS A 149 -12.93 15.87 19.13
C LYS A 149 -11.57 16.40 18.71
N ARG A 150 -10.95 15.81 17.67
CA ARG A 150 -9.63 16.22 17.17
C ARG A 150 -9.65 17.56 16.43
N ILE A 151 -10.76 17.91 15.75
CA ILE A 151 -10.87 19.18 15.02
C ILE A 151 -11.30 20.36 15.90
N GLN A 152 -11.93 20.13 17.07
CA GLN A 152 -12.39 21.22 17.97
C GLN A 152 -11.33 22.31 18.21
N PRO A 153 -10.05 22.00 18.53
CA PRO A 153 -9.04 23.01 18.83
C PRO A 153 -8.75 23.98 17.68
N TYR A 154 -9.12 23.61 16.45
CA TYR A 154 -8.73 24.31 15.23
C TYR A 154 -9.89 25.05 14.53
N LYS A 155 -11.14 24.93 15.01
CA LYS A 155 -12.31 25.55 14.39
C LYS A 155 -12.20 27.09 14.24
N GLY A 156 -11.37 27.75 15.05
CA GLY A 156 -11.11 29.20 14.97
C GLY A 156 -10.10 29.63 13.90
N VAL A 157 -9.42 28.70 13.21
CA VAL A 157 -8.31 29.02 12.28
C VAL A 157 -8.79 29.39 10.86
N HIS A 158 -10.03 29.04 10.49
CA HIS A 158 -10.53 29.16 9.11
C HIS A 158 -11.05 30.56 8.71
N ASN A 159 -11.00 31.55 9.62
CA ASN A 159 -11.58 32.88 9.40
C ASN A 159 -10.56 33.99 9.06
N PHE A 160 -9.36 33.63 8.59
CA PHE A 160 -8.33 34.62 8.26
C PHE A 160 -7.82 34.47 6.82
N THR A 161 -7.88 35.57 6.06
CA THR A 161 -7.08 35.80 4.84
C THR A 161 -5.63 36.09 5.25
N LEU A 162 -4.63 35.59 4.49
CA LEU A 162 -3.20 35.65 4.84
C LEU A 162 -2.59 37.08 4.76
N PRO A 163 -2.30 37.75 5.91
CA PRO A 163 -1.02 38.47 6.11
C PRO A 163 -0.37 38.20 7.50
N SER A 164 0.30 39.17 8.16
CA SER A 164 1.28 39.14 9.30
C SER A 164 1.10 38.17 10.50
N TRP A 165 0.01 37.40 10.56
CA TRP A 165 -0.32 36.40 11.58
C TRP A 165 0.27 35.00 11.32
N ALA A 166 1.02 34.80 10.23
CA ALA A 166 1.76 33.55 9.92
C ALA A 166 2.97 33.34 10.85
N THR A 167 2.72 33.44 12.16
CA THR A 167 3.69 33.17 13.21
C THR A 167 4.06 31.68 13.25
N LYS A 168 5.14 31.33 13.95
CA LYS A 168 5.55 29.94 14.16
C LYS A 168 4.45 29.07 14.79
N ASP A 169 3.66 29.65 15.70
CA ASP A 169 2.52 28.97 16.34
C ASP A 169 1.42 28.66 15.32
N THR A 170 1.02 29.65 14.52
CA THR A 170 0.05 29.49 13.43
C THR A 170 0.47 28.40 12.45
N MET A 171 1.73 28.43 12.00
CA MET A 171 2.24 27.42 11.05
C MET A 171 2.30 26.02 11.66
N THR A 172 2.56 25.91 12.97
CA THR A 172 2.52 24.64 13.70
C THR A 172 1.09 24.08 13.72
N LYS A 173 0.10 24.91 14.05
CA LYS A 173 -1.32 24.53 14.03
C LYS A 173 -1.81 24.14 12.64
N LEU A 174 -1.40 24.88 11.60
CA LEU A 174 -1.73 24.54 10.20
C LEU A 174 -1.11 23.21 9.77
N ARG A 175 0.10 22.89 10.23
CA ARG A 175 0.73 21.59 9.99
C ARG A 175 -0.04 20.47 10.69
N GLU A 176 -0.37 20.62 11.96
CA GLU A 176 -1.17 19.63 12.72
C GLU A 176 -2.54 19.41 12.08
N LEU A 177 -3.19 20.48 11.60
CA LEU A 177 -4.42 20.41 10.82
C LEU A 177 -4.26 19.60 9.52
N SER A 178 -3.13 19.79 8.84
CA SER A 178 -2.82 19.07 7.60
C SER A 178 -2.56 17.59 7.88
N GLU A 179 -1.86 17.28 8.97
CA GLU A 179 -1.65 15.91 9.47
C GLU A 179 -2.98 15.24 9.86
N LEU A 180 -3.84 15.95 10.59
CA LEU A 180 -5.18 15.48 10.93
C LEU A 180 -6.05 15.27 9.70
N SER A 181 -5.97 16.16 8.71
CA SER A 181 -6.68 16.02 7.44
C SER A 181 -6.26 14.72 6.75
N LEU A 182 -4.95 14.47 6.64
CA LEU A 182 -4.41 13.25 6.03
C LEU A 182 -4.81 11.98 6.81
N LEU A 183 -4.73 12.02 8.14
CA LEU A 183 -5.21 10.94 9.00
C LEU A 183 -6.70 10.66 8.81
N SER A 184 -7.53 11.70 8.65
CA SER A 184 -8.96 11.55 8.43
C SER A 184 -9.30 10.96 7.06
N LEU A 185 -8.46 11.17 6.04
CA LEU A 185 -8.66 10.62 4.70
C LEU A 185 -8.59 9.08 4.69
N TYR A 186 -7.69 8.50 5.48
CA TYR A 186 -7.44 7.05 5.45
C TYR A 186 -7.86 6.31 6.73
N GLY A 187 -7.94 7.00 7.86
CA GLY A 187 -8.22 6.40 9.16
C GLY A 187 -9.25 7.19 9.96
N ILE A 188 -9.04 7.26 11.28
CA ILE A 188 -9.92 7.80 12.34
C ILE A 188 -11.25 7.05 12.48
N HIS A 189 -11.95 6.86 11.37
CA HIS A 189 -13.20 6.14 11.29
C HIS A 189 -13.12 5.11 10.16
N LYS A 190 -13.45 3.85 10.47
CA LYS A 190 -13.48 2.72 9.53
C LYS A 190 -12.21 2.57 8.68
N GLN A 191 -11.03 2.68 9.32
CA GLN A 191 -9.72 2.63 8.64
C GLN A 191 -9.54 1.39 7.76
N LYS A 192 -9.90 0.19 8.24
CA LYS A 192 -9.77 -1.04 7.46
C LYS A 192 -10.58 -0.99 6.16
N GLU A 193 -11.84 -0.53 6.24
CA GLU A 193 -12.72 -0.39 5.08
C GLU A 193 -12.17 0.64 4.09
N LYS A 194 -11.68 1.80 4.57
CA LYS A 194 -11.00 2.79 3.73
C LYS A 194 -9.72 2.24 3.10
N SER A 195 -8.97 1.43 3.82
CA SER A 195 -7.72 0.83 3.34
C SER A 195 -7.98 -0.08 2.15
N ARG A 196 -9.02 -0.93 2.22
CA ARG A 196 -9.46 -1.76 1.08
C ARG A 196 -9.73 -0.95 -0.18
N LEU A 197 -10.34 0.21 -0.02
CA LEU A 197 -10.72 1.08 -1.14
C LEU A 197 -9.59 2.02 -1.59
N GLN A 198 -8.43 2.02 -0.92
CA GLN A 198 -7.32 2.96 -1.12
C GLN A 198 -5.96 2.24 -1.13
N GLY A 199 -5.16 2.36 -0.06
CA GLY A 199 -3.80 1.82 0.01
C GLY A 199 -3.71 0.30 -0.15
N GLY A 200 -4.79 -0.42 0.14
CA GLY A 200 -4.92 -1.86 -0.07
C GLY A 200 -4.75 -2.31 -1.52
N VAL A 201 -5.09 -1.45 -2.49
CA VAL A 201 -4.86 -1.71 -3.92
C VAL A 201 -3.37 -1.77 -4.22
N LEU A 202 -2.60 -0.81 -3.69
CA LEU A 202 -1.14 -0.79 -3.84
C LEU A 202 -0.48 -1.93 -3.08
N ILE A 203 -0.95 -2.27 -1.87
CA ILE A 203 -0.48 -3.45 -1.13
C ILE A 203 -0.64 -4.72 -1.97
N ASN A 204 -1.80 -4.90 -2.61
CA ASN A 204 -2.07 -6.07 -3.45
C ASN A 204 -1.07 -6.19 -4.60
N GLU A 205 -0.79 -5.07 -5.29
CA GLU A 205 0.19 -5.06 -6.39
C GLU A 205 1.60 -5.42 -5.91
N ILE A 206 2.04 -4.85 -4.79
CA ILE A 206 3.36 -5.15 -4.20
C ILE A 206 3.46 -6.62 -3.78
N LEU A 207 2.41 -7.17 -3.16
CA LEU A 207 2.35 -8.60 -2.80
C LEU A 207 2.41 -9.50 -4.03
N ASN A 208 1.74 -9.12 -5.13
CA ASN A 208 1.80 -9.87 -6.37
C ASN A 208 3.22 -9.87 -6.97
N HIS A 209 3.93 -8.75 -6.93
CA HIS A 209 5.34 -8.72 -7.33
C HIS A 209 6.22 -9.59 -6.44
N MET A 210 6.04 -9.53 -5.12
CA MET A 210 6.79 -10.38 -4.19
C MET A 210 6.53 -11.87 -4.46
N LYS A 211 5.27 -12.27 -4.63
CA LYS A 211 4.88 -13.64 -5.00
C LYS A 211 5.47 -14.07 -6.35
N ASN A 212 5.53 -13.17 -7.34
CA ASN A 212 6.17 -13.49 -8.62
C ASN A 212 7.69 -13.65 -8.47
N ALA A 213 8.32 -12.88 -7.57
CA ALA A 213 9.75 -12.97 -7.29
C ALA A 213 10.15 -14.24 -6.52
N THR A 214 9.20 -14.99 -5.94
CA THR A 214 9.49 -16.31 -5.36
C THR A 214 9.51 -17.43 -6.41
N GLN A 215 9.03 -17.17 -7.63
CA GLN A 215 8.97 -18.16 -8.70
C GLN A 215 10.31 -18.28 -9.45
N PRO A 216 10.63 -19.46 -10.05
CA PRO A 216 11.90 -19.68 -10.77
C PRO A 216 12.07 -18.89 -12.08
N GLN A 217 11.04 -18.17 -12.53
CA GLN A 217 11.04 -17.47 -13.81
C GLN A 217 11.79 -16.12 -13.74
N LYS A 218 12.07 -15.49 -14.90
CA LYS A 218 12.68 -14.15 -14.95
C LYS A 218 11.72 -13.12 -14.34
N TYR A 219 11.98 -12.72 -13.10
CA TYR A 219 11.21 -11.71 -12.36
C TYR A 219 11.94 -10.35 -12.34
N LYS A 220 11.20 -9.29 -11.98
CA LYS A 220 11.78 -7.96 -11.74
C LYS A 220 12.49 -7.96 -10.41
N LYS A 221 13.76 -7.55 -10.33
CA LYS A 221 14.48 -7.41 -9.05
C LYS A 221 14.12 -6.13 -8.31
N PHE A 222 13.72 -5.10 -9.04
CA PHE A 222 13.43 -3.78 -8.48
C PHE A 222 12.21 -3.16 -9.15
N VAL A 223 11.28 -2.67 -8.35
CA VAL A 223 10.11 -1.90 -8.79
C VAL A 223 10.11 -0.55 -8.07
N MET A 224 9.97 0.53 -8.84
CA MET A 224 9.91 1.89 -8.31
C MET A 224 8.61 2.58 -8.68
N TYR A 225 7.94 3.13 -7.67
CA TYR A 225 6.72 3.89 -7.76
C TYR A 225 6.96 5.34 -7.33
N SER A 226 6.94 6.27 -8.30
CA SER A 226 7.09 7.71 -8.03
C SER A 226 5.74 8.41 -7.98
N ALA A 227 5.36 8.90 -6.79
CA ALA A 227 4.01 9.35 -6.51
C ALA A 227 3.97 10.51 -5.47
N HIS A 228 2.97 10.50 -4.59
CA HIS A 228 2.63 11.63 -3.72
C HIS A 228 2.76 11.29 -2.23
N ASP A 229 2.70 12.31 -1.38
CA ASP A 229 2.53 12.16 0.08
C ASP A 229 1.26 11.37 0.40
N THR A 230 0.18 11.62 -0.33
CA THR A 230 -1.07 10.85 -0.23
C THR A 230 -0.90 9.38 -0.57
N THR A 231 -0.01 9.03 -1.51
CA THR A 231 0.29 7.62 -1.86
C THR A 231 1.08 6.94 -0.75
N VAL A 232 2.15 7.59 -0.27
CA VAL A 232 2.98 7.06 0.83
C VAL A 232 2.16 6.88 2.11
N SER A 233 1.38 7.90 2.48
CA SER A 233 0.50 7.83 3.64
C SER A 233 -0.64 6.82 3.46
N GLY A 234 -1.27 6.75 2.28
CA GLY A 234 -2.31 5.77 1.99
C GLY A 234 -1.80 4.33 2.14
N LEU A 235 -0.60 4.05 1.62
CA LEU A 235 0.09 2.76 1.79
C LEU A 235 0.38 2.47 3.26
N GLN A 236 1.05 3.39 3.96
CA GLN A 236 1.42 3.17 5.37
C GLN A 236 0.21 3.09 6.30
N MET A 237 -0.91 3.77 6.00
CA MET A 237 -2.17 3.66 6.74
C MET A 237 -2.85 2.31 6.52
N ALA A 238 -2.76 1.74 5.32
CA ALA A 238 -3.28 0.42 5.02
C ALA A 238 -2.42 -0.70 5.64
N LEU A 239 -1.10 -0.50 5.71
CA LEU A 239 -0.16 -1.35 6.45
C LEU A 239 -0.23 -1.14 7.98
N ASP A 240 -0.96 -0.11 8.45
CA ASP A 240 -1.04 0.28 9.87
C ASP A 240 0.33 0.59 10.53
N VAL A 241 1.22 1.24 9.77
CA VAL A 241 2.57 1.66 10.19
C VAL A 241 2.83 3.17 10.01
N PHE A 242 1.79 3.94 9.68
CA PHE A 242 1.91 5.38 9.47
C PHE A 242 2.19 6.12 10.78
N ASN A 243 3.20 6.99 10.77
CA ASN A 243 3.66 7.71 11.96
C ASN A 243 2.85 8.98 12.31
N GLY A 244 1.79 9.27 11.55
CA GLY A 244 0.93 10.44 11.77
C GLY A 244 1.46 11.77 11.23
N LYS A 245 2.68 11.80 10.68
CA LYS A 245 3.31 13.03 10.15
C LYS A 245 3.21 13.09 8.64
N LEU A 246 3.13 14.30 8.09
CA LEU A 246 3.16 14.49 6.63
C LEU A 246 4.44 13.88 6.04
N PRO A 247 4.35 13.00 5.02
CA PRO A 247 5.52 12.50 4.33
C PRO A 247 6.34 13.65 3.73
N PRO A 248 7.60 13.86 4.12
CA PRO A 248 8.43 14.94 3.58
C PRO A 248 8.81 14.69 2.11
N TYR A 249 9.31 15.72 1.42
CA TYR A 249 9.76 15.56 0.03
C TYR A 249 10.84 14.48 -0.08
N ALA A 250 10.81 13.72 -1.18
CA ALA A 250 11.69 12.57 -1.39
C ALA A 250 11.61 11.47 -0.31
N SER A 251 10.61 11.50 0.57
CA SER A 251 10.41 10.41 1.53
C SER A 251 10.11 9.11 0.79
N CYS A 252 10.71 8.03 1.24
CA CYS A 252 10.70 6.75 0.56
C CYS A 252 10.28 5.64 1.53
N HIS A 253 9.23 4.89 1.17
CA HIS A 253 8.87 3.64 1.82
C HIS A 253 9.49 2.48 1.03
N LEU A 254 10.33 1.69 1.69
CA LEU A 254 11.02 0.55 1.12
C LEU A 254 10.37 -0.73 1.62
N MET A 255 10.18 -1.70 0.73
CA MET A 255 9.77 -3.06 1.06
C MET A 255 10.72 -4.03 0.37
N GLU A 256 11.40 -4.85 1.16
CA GLU A 256 12.45 -5.75 0.73
C GLU A 256 12.03 -7.19 0.99
N LEU A 257 12.21 -8.06 -0.01
CA LEU A 257 11.95 -9.48 0.08
C LEU A 257 13.28 -10.22 0.16
N TYR A 258 13.48 -10.93 1.25
CA TYR A 258 14.65 -11.74 1.52
C TYR A 258 14.34 -13.24 1.42
N LEU A 259 15.32 -14.03 1.01
CA LEU A 259 15.35 -15.49 1.14
C LEU A 259 16.35 -15.87 2.25
N GLU A 260 15.88 -16.56 3.27
CA GLU A 260 16.68 -17.04 4.38
C GLU A 260 16.26 -18.47 4.73
N GLU A 261 17.22 -19.40 4.73
CA GLU A 261 16.98 -20.83 5.02
C GLU A 261 15.89 -21.53 4.17
N GLY A 262 15.58 -21.00 2.99
CA GLY A 262 14.55 -21.53 2.09
C GLY A 262 13.16 -20.91 2.29
N GLU A 263 13.03 -19.99 3.24
CA GLU A 263 11.80 -19.23 3.50
C GLU A 263 11.96 -17.76 3.10
N TYR A 264 10.84 -17.13 2.75
CA TYR A 264 10.82 -15.74 2.31
C TYR A 264 10.34 -14.80 3.42
N PHE A 265 11.02 -13.67 3.57
CA PHE A 265 10.73 -12.67 4.60
C PHE A 265 10.63 -11.27 4.01
N VAL A 266 9.71 -10.47 4.53
CA VAL A 266 9.47 -9.08 4.14
C VAL A 266 9.99 -8.16 5.24
N GLU A 267 10.84 -7.21 4.86
CA GLU A 267 11.28 -6.12 5.73
C GLU A 267 10.85 -4.78 5.14
N MET A 268 10.41 -3.88 6.01
CA MET A 268 9.91 -2.57 5.60
C MET A 268 10.72 -1.47 6.26
N PHE A 269 11.00 -0.41 5.50
CA PHE A 269 11.70 0.75 6.01
C PHE A 269 11.04 2.05 5.54
N TYR A 270 11.27 3.13 6.29
CA TYR A 270 10.84 4.46 5.91
C TYR A 270 11.98 5.45 6.05
N ARG A 271 12.47 5.92 4.90
CA ARG A 271 13.47 6.97 4.82
C ARG A 271 12.77 8.30 4.60
N ASN A 272 12.54 9.04 5.66
CA ASN A 272 11.89 10.36 5.65
C ASN A 272 12.86 11.52 5.95
N GLU A 273 14.14 11.23 6.12
CA GLU A 273 15.19 12.23 6.27
C GLU A 273 16.50 11.73 5.69
N THR A 274 17.39 12.66 5.33
CA THR A 274 18.63 12.34 4.61
C THR A 274 19.80 12.00 5.54
N LYS A 275 19.77 12.48 6.78
CA LYS A 275 20.90 12.41 7.73
C LYS A 275 20.96 11.12 8.54
N HIS A 276 19.89 10.32 8.53
CA HIS A 276 19.80 9.08 9.28
C HIS A 276 19.45 7.92 8.36
N GLU A 277 19.77 6.71 8.82
CA GLU A 277 19.36 5.47 8.16
C GLU A 277 17.84 5.35 8.11
N PRO A 278 17.28 4.63 7.11
CA PRO A 278 15.85 4.37 7.04
C PRO A 278 15.31 3.77 8.34
N HIS A 279 14.19 4.29 8.84
CA HIS A 279 13.57 3.76 10.04
C HIS A 279 12.95 2.39 9.75
N PRO A 280 13.26 1.33 10.53
CA PRO A 280 12.61 0.05 10.37
C PRO A 280 11.13 0.17 10.74
N LEU A 281 10.27 -0.41 9.91
CA LEU A 281 8.84 -0.52 10.13
C LEU A 281 8.49 -1.99 10.40
N THR A 282 7.58 -2.22 11.33
CA THR A 282 7.13 -3.56 11.72
C THR A 282 5.62 -3.64 11.55
N LEU A 283 5.16 -4.60 10.76
CA LEU A 283 3.73 -4.83 10.57
C LEU A 283 3.12 -5.28 11.91
N PRO A 284 2.01 -4.67 12.38
CA PRO A 284 1.38 -5.08 13.63
C PRO A 284 1.02 -6.57 13.62
N GLY A 285 1.44 -7.30 14.66
CA GLY A 285 1.28 -8.76 14.75
C GLY A 285 2.40 -9.57 14.10
N CYS A 286 3.44 -8.94 13.55
CA CYS A 286 4.62 -9.59 13.00
C CYS A 286 5.95 -9.10 13.62
N THR A 287 7.05 -9.75 13.24
CA THR A 287 8.43 -9.29 13.48
C THR A 287 8.88 -8.33 12.38
N HIS A 288 10.00 -7.63 12.58
CA HIS A 288 10.54 -6.72 11.54
C HIS A 288 10.85 -7.49 10.24
N SER A 289 11.53 -8.64 10.37
CA SER A 289 11.62 -9.66 9.31
C SER A 289 10.37 -10.53 9.37
N CYS A 290 9.36 -10.20 8.59
CA CYS A 290 8.05 -10.85 8.65
C CYS A 290 7.95 -11.97 7.60
N PRO A 291 7.66 -13.24 7.95
CA PRO A 291 7.48 -14.31 6.96
C PRO A 291 6.43 -13.92 5.92
N LEU A 292 6.71 -14.11 4.63
CA LEU A 292 5.87 -13.65 3.53
C LEU A 292 4.41 -14.15 3.63
N GLU A 293 4.22 -15.41 4.04
CA GLU A 293 2.90 -16.00 4.23
C GLU A 293 2.11 -15.30 5.35
N LYS A 294 2.76 -15.05 6.49
CA LYS A 294 2.16 -14.31 7.61
C LYS A 294 1.91 -12.85 7.25
N PHE A 295 2.81 -12.23 6.50
CA PHE A 295 2.66 -10.87 5.98
C PHE A 295 1.41 -10.77 5.10
N HIS A 296 1.21 -11.73 4.19
CA HIS A 296 0.00 -11.82 3.38
C HIS A 296 -1.28 -12.05 4.21
N GLU A 297 -1.24 -12.96 5.19
CA GLU A 297 -2.38 -13.25 6.08
C GLU A 297 -2.84 -11.99 6.84
N LEU A 298 -1.89 -11.25 7.44
CA LEU A 298 -2.19 -10.04 8.21
C LEU A 298 -2.77 -8.91 7.34
N LEU A 299 -2.42 -8.87 6.05
CA LEU A 299 -2.88 -7.85 5.11
C LEU A 299 -4.14 -8.25 4.31
N ALA A 300 -4.52 -9.52 4.30
CA ALA A 300 -5.72 -9.98 3.60
C ALA A 300 -7.00 -9.16 3.92
N PRO A 301 -7.26 -8.74 5.19
CA PRO A 301 -8.44 -7.94 5.52
C PRO A 301 -8.45 -6.54 4.90
N VAL A 302 -7.30 -6.00 4.50
CA VAL A 302 -7.18 -4.65 3.91
C VAL A 302 -7.00 -4.67 2.39
N ILE A 303 -6.98 -5.85 1.76
CA ILE A 303 -6.86 -6.01 0.30
C ILE A 303 -8.26 -6.20 -0.32
N PRO A 304 -8.68 -5.35 -1.28
CA PRO A 304 -9.96 -5.51 -1.95
C PRO A 304 -9.99 -6.80 -2.76
N GLN A 305 -11.12 -7.50 -2.77
CA GLN A 305 -11.33 -8.68 -3.63
C GLN A 305 -11.83 -8.24 -5.00
N ASP A 306 -12.82 -7.34 -5.01
CA ASP A 306 -13.31 -6.65 -6.19
C ASP A 306 -13.56 -5.19 -5.82
N TRP A 307 -12.59 -4.34 -6.14
CA TRP A 307 -12.64 -2.93 -5.81
C TRP A 307 -13.86 -2.23 -6.41
N SER A 308 -14.27 -2.61 -7.64
CA SER A 308 -15.42 -1.99 -8.30
C SER A 308 -16.70 -2.29 -7.54
N THR A 309 -16.91 -3.55 -7.17
CA THR A 309 -18.07 -3.98 -6.39
C THR A 309 -18.07 -3.40 -4.97
N GLU A 310 -16.92 -3.38 -4.30
CA GLU A 310 -16.78 -2.80 -2.96
C GLU A 310 -16.96 -1.26 -2.95
N CYS A 311 -16.73 -0.58 -4.08
CA CYS A 311 -17.00 0.84 -4.24
C CYS A 311 -18.48 1.18 -4.49
N MET A 312 -19.30 0.21 -4.89
CA MET A 312 -20.74 0.43 -5.08
C MET A 312 -21.42 0.68 -3.73
N THR A 313 -22.30 1.68 -3.70
CA THR A 313 -23.10 1.96 -2.51
C THR A 313 -24.44 1.25 -2.63
N THR A 314 -24.85 0.54 -1.58
CA THR A 314 -26.24 0.11 -1.45
C THR A 314 -27.06 1.34 -1.09
N SER A 315 -27.69 1.98 -2.08
CA SER A 315 -28.62 3.08 -1.79
C SER A 315 -29.68 2.61 -0.79
N ASN A 316 -29.88 3.34 0.31
CA ASN A 316 -30.96 3.07 1.27
C ASN A 316 -32.34 2.99 0.57
N HIS A 317 -32.52 3.67 -0.57
CA HIS A 317 -33.72 3.55 -1.39
C HIS A 317 -33.88 2.19 -2.07
N GLN A 318 -32.78 1.54 -2.47
CA GLN A 318 -32.83 0.19 -3.06
C GLN A 318 -33.27 -0.82 -2.00
N VAL A 319 -32.67 -0.78 -0.81
CA VAL A 319 -33.04 -1.67 0.31
C VAL A 319 -34.47 -1.42 0.75
N LEU A 320 -34.88 -0.16 0.92
CA LEU A 320 -36.26 0.20 1.25
C LEU A 320 -37.25 -0.25 0.16
N ARG A 321 -36.91 -0.09 -1.13
CA ARG A 321 -37.75 -0.58 -2.24
C ARG A 321 -37.88 -2.09 -2.23
N VAL A 322 -36.80 -2.83 -1.99
CA VAL A 322 -36.83 -4.30 -1.90
C VAL A 322 -37.69 -4.73 -0.71
N ILE A 323 -37.52 -4.12 0.46
CA ILE A 323 -38.35 -4.41 1.65
C ILE A 323 -39.83 -4.11 1.37
N LEU A 324 -40.14 -2.94 0.79
CA LEU A 324 -41.50 -2.56 0.44
C LEU A 324 -42.11 -3.50 -0.60
N THR A 325 -41.33 -3.98 -1.57
CA THR A 325 -41.77 -4.92 -2.60
C THR A 325 -42.08 -6.28 -1.98
N ILE A 326 -41.21 -6.80 -1.11
CA ILE A 326 -41.42 -8.07 -0.39
C ILE A 326 -42.67 -7.96 0.50
N ALA A 327 -42.81 -6.87 1.27
CA ALA A 327 -43.97 -6.65 2.12
C ALA A 327 -45.28 -6.58 1.30
N PHE A 328 -45.27 -5.89 0.16
CA PHE A 328 -46.42 -5.82 -0.75
C PHE A 328 -46.80 -7.20 -1.30
N CYS A 329 -45.83 -8.00 -1.74
CA CYS A 329 -46.07 -9.36 -2.23
C CYS A 329 -46.67 -10.28 -1.16
N LEU A 330 -46.17 -10.20 0.08
CA LEU A 330 -46.69 -10.99 1.20
C LEU A 330 -48.13 -10.61 1.54
N VAL A 331 -48.43 -9.31 1.64
CA VAL A 331 -49.78 -8.82 1.95
C VAL A 331 -50.76 -9.21 0.83
N SER A 332 -50.37 -9.02 -0.43
CA SER A 332 -51.17 -9.42 -1.59
C SER A 332 -51.44 -10.93 -1.60
N GLY A 333 -50.43 -11.76 -1.30
CA GLY A 333 -50.59 -13.21 -1.20
C GLY A 333 -51.59 -13.61 -0.10
N VAL A 334 -51.50 -13.02 1.09
CA VAL A 334 -52.45 -13.28 2.18
C VAL A 334 -53.87 -12.86 1.80
N LEU A 335 -54.04 -11.69 1.18
CA LEU A 335 -55.34 -11.22 0.69
C LEU A 335 -55.94 -12.18 -0.34
N MET A 336 -55.14 -12.67 -1.29
CA MET A 336 -55.59 -13.63 -2.29
C MET A 336 -56.02 -14.96 -1.66
N VAL A 337 -55.31 -15.45 -0.65
CA VAL A 337 -55.69 -16.67 0.08
C VAL A 337 -56.99 -16.45 0.86
N LEU A 338 -57.14 -15.32 1.56
CA LEU A 338 -58.38 -14.99 2.27
C LEU A 338 -59.57 -14.89 1.31
N LEU A 339 -59.37 -14.25 0.16
CA LEU A 339 -60.40 -14.10 -0.87
C LEU A 339 -60.79 -15.46 -1.48
N PHE A 340 -59.80 -16.34 -1.71
CA PHE A 340 -60.04 -17.71 -2.16
C PHE A 340 -60.81 -18.53 -1.12
N VAL A 341 -60.46 -18.41 0.17
CA VAL A 341 -61.18 -19.06 1.27
C VAL A 341 -62.62 -18.55 1.36
N LEU A 342 -62.83 -17.23 1.25
CA LEU A 342 -64.16 -16.62 1.25
C LEU A 342 -65.01 -17.06 0.04
N ILE A 343 -64.42 -17.14 -1.15
CA ILE A 343 -65.14 -17.62 -2.34
C ILE A 343 -65.47 -19.11 -2.24
N ARG A 344 -64.54 -19.93 -1.73
CA ARG A 344 -64.72 -21.39 -1.64
C ARG A 344 -65.64 -21.82 -0.50
N HIS A 345 -65.59 -21.14 0.65
CA HIS A 345 -66.33 -21.50 1.86
C HIS A 345 -67.48 -20.55 2.21
N GLY A 346 -67.52 -19.34 1.66
CA GLY A 346 -68.61 -18.38 1.87
C GLY A 346 -70.00 -18.89 1.47
N PRO A 347 -70.17 -19.60 0.34
CA PRO A 347 -71.47 -20.18 -0.04
C PRO A 347 -71.94 -21.31 0.89
N CYS A 348 -71.03 -21.95 1.64
CA CYS A 348 -71.42 -22.96 2.64
C CYS A 348 -72.06 -22.32 3.88
N TRP A 349 -71.66 -21.09 4.24
CA TRP A 349 -72.22 -20.38 5.39
C TRP A 349 -73.67 -19.92 5.17
N GLN A 350 -74.06 -19.59 3.93
CA GLN A 350 -75.46 -19.23 3.64
C GLN A 350 -76.41 -20.44 3.58
N ARG A 351 -75.92 -21.68 3.44
CA ARG A 351 -76.80 -22.85 3.27
C ARG A 351 -77.33 -23.41 4.59
N GLU A 352 -76.69 -23.14 5.72
CA GLU A 352 -77.16 -23.55 7.04
C GLU A 352 -78.24 -22.60 7.62
N SER A 353 -78.22 -21.33 7.26
CA SER A 353 -79.19 -20.35 7.81
C SER A 353 -80.60 -20.46 7.23
N TYR A 354 -80.79 -21.10 6.08
CA TYR A 354 -82.11 -21.24 5.42
C TYR A 354 -82.79 -22.61 5.64
N ARG A 355 -82.26 -23.46 6.53
CA ARG A 355 -82.86 -24.78 6.83
C ARG A 355 -83.67 -24.84 8.13
N ASN A 356 -83.84 -23.71 8.82
CA ASN A 356 -84.59 -23.60 10.09
C ASN A 356 -85.73 -22.55 10.03
N ILE A 357 -86.36 -22.35 8.88
CA ILE A 357 -87.65 -21.65 8.77
C ILE A 357 -88.66 -22.59 8.11
#